data_AF-A0A1H6UI12-F1
#
_entry.id   AF-A0A1H6UI12-F1
#
_cell.length_a   1.000
_cell.length_b   1.000
_cell.length_c   1.000
_cell.angle_alpha   90.00
_cell.angle_beta   90.00
_cell.angle_gamma   90.00
#
_symmetry.space_group_name_H-M   'P 1'
#
loop_
_entity.id
_entity.type
_entity.pdbx_description
1 polymer ?
#
loop_
_entity_poly.entity_id
_entity_poly.type
_entity_poly.pdbx_seq_one_letter_code
_entity_poly.pdbx_strand_id
1 'polypeptide(L)'
;MQNYTVKTLYPGENILLTPDHLTYSPYVYLNMRTCKKSQDNAGLEDAHLRPQRAAVINAKPAIPYATPEIVIPLEKMEEIRTVLIYDIKRGLLKNTSNMMGTPTNTDPQGHLYATAYGWGGLPIDDAD
;
A
#
# COMPACT_ATOMS: atom_id res chain seq x y z
N MET A 1 14.24 -1.67 -1.79
CA MET A 1 13.64 -2.56 -0.77
C MET A 1 12.17 -2.67 -1.11
N GLN A 2 11.64 -3.90 -1.26
CA GLN A 2 10.24 -4.13 -1.58
C GLN A 2 9.41 -4.19 -0.29
N ASN A 3 8.22 -3.61 -0.29
CA ASN A 3 7.29 -3.68 0.84
C ASN A 3 6.34 -4.86 0.64
N TYR A 4 6.12 -5.63 1.70
CA TYR A 4 5.23 -6.79 1.69
C TYR A 4 4.06 -6.58 2.63
N THR A 5 2.92 -7.18 2.30
CA THR A 5 1.71 -7.15 3.12
C THR A 5 1.80 -8.25 4.16
N VAL A 6 1.93 -7.86 5.42
CA VAL A 6 1.91 -8.80 6.56
C VAL A 6 0.48 -9.24 6.85
N LYS A 7 -0.47 -8.30 6.89
CA LYS A 7 -1.88 -8.56 7.17
C LYS A 7 -2.77 -7.41 6.69
N THR A 8 -3.92 -7.74 6.12
CA THR A 8 -5.06 -6.83 5.95
C THR A 8 -6.00 -6.99 7.14
N LEU A 9 -6.46 -5.89 7.72
CA LEU A 9 -7.39 -5.88 8.86
C LEU A 9 -8.74 -5.27 8.45
N TYR A 10 -9.82 -5.91 8.86
CA TYR A 10 -11.20 -5.44 8.69
C TYR A 10 -11.79 -4.92 10.02
N PRO A 11 -12.95 -4.23 10.00
CA PRO A 11 -13.56 -3.69 11.21
C PRO A 11 -13.75 -4.76 12.31
N GLY A 12 -13.23 -4.47 13.51
CA GLY A 12 -13.28 -5.37 14.66
C GLY A 12 -12.09 -6.32 14.78
N GLU A 13 -11.26 -6.45 13.74
CA GLU A 13 -10.04 -7.23 13.80
C GLU A 13 -8.91 -6.50 14.52
N ASN A 14 -8.03 -7.29 15.13
CA ASN A 14 -6.80 -6.81 15.74
C ASN A 14 -5.67 -7.81 15.44
N ILE A 15 -4.44 -7.31 15.45
CA ILE A 15 -3.24 -8.13 15.31
C ILE A 15 -2.15 -7.61 16.23
N LEU A 16 -1.36 -8.54 16.77
CA LEU A 16 -0.09 -8.25 17.41
C LEU A 16 1.03 -8.60 16.44
N LEU A 17 1.83 -7.61 16.06
CA LEU A 17 3.03 -7.82 15.26
C LEU A 17 4.27 -7.92 16.15
N THR A 18 5.09 -8.94 15.89
CA THR A 18 6.40 -9.17 16.50
C THR A 18 7.48 -9.14 15.42
N PRO A 19 8.78 -9.04 15.76
CA PRO A 19 9.86 -9.07 14.78
C PRO A 19 9.84 -10.29 13.84
N ASP A 20 9.31 -11.44 14.29
CA ASP A 20 9.20 -12.66 13.48
C ASP A 20 8.26 -12.51 12.27
N HIS A 21 7.39 -11.50 12.28
CA HIS A 21 6.50 -11.18 11.18
C HIS A 21 7.15 -10.25 10.14
N LEU A 22 8.36 -9.75 10.39
CA LEU A 22 9.01 -8.71 9.59
C LEU A 22 10.24 -9.29 8.87
N THR A 23 10.50 -8.82 7.65
CA THR A 23 11.56 -9.38 6.81
C THR A 23 12.88 -8.63 6.91
N TYR A 24 12.85 -7.30 6.75
CA TYR A 24 14.08 -6.50 6.59
C TYR A 24 14.20 -5.34 7.58
N SER A 25 13.12 -4.98 8.26
CA SER A 25 13.03 -3.74 9.03
C SER A 25 12.04 -3.90 10.18
N PRO A 26 12.31 -3.31 11.36
CA PRO A 26 11.36 -3.28 12.48
C PRO A 26 10.20 -2.29 12.26
N TYR A 27 10.23 -1.52 11.17
CA TYR A 27 9.20 -0.54 10.85
C TYR A 27 8.08 -1.16 10.02
N VAL A 28 6.84 -0.80 10.37
CA VAL A 28 5.63 -1.18 9.64
C VAL A 28 5.02 0.03 8.96
N TYR A 29 4.59 -0.14 7.72
CA TYR A 29 3.77 0.86 7.03
C TYR A 29 2.30 0.49 7.21
N LEU A 30 1.49 1.43 7.68
CA LEU A 30 0.05 1.28 7.79
C LEU A 30 -0.62 2.03 6.63
N ASN A 31 -1.22 1.27 5.71
CA ASN A 31 -2.08 1.83 4.66
C ASN A 31 -3.54 1.62 5.06
N MET A 32 -4.27 2.72 5.26
CA MET A 32 -5.71 2.70 5.52
C MET A 32 -6.44 3.23 4.29
N ARG A 33 -7.46 2.49 3.85
CA ARG A 33 -8.40 2.97 2.84
C ARG A 33 -9.77 3.17 3.45
N THR A 34 -10.49 4.13 2.88
CA THR A 34 -11.90 4.30 3.16
C THR A 34 -12.61 4.60 1.85
N CYS A 35 -13.61 3.80 1.54
CA CYS A 35 -14.50 4.07 0.42
C CYS A 35 -15.46 5.21 0.76
N LYS A 36 -15.68 6.10 -0.22
CA LYS A 36 -16.76 7.08 -0.14
C LYS A 36 -18.09 6.34 -0.20
N LYS A 37 -19.08 6.75 0.61
CA LYS A 37 -20.44 6.17 0.53
C LYS A 37 -21.19 6.58 -0.75
N SER A 38 -20.85 7.72 -1.32
CA SER A 38 -21.38 8.24 -2.58
C SER A 38 -20.24 8.88 -3.39
N GLN A 39 -20.43 8.99 -4.72
CA GLN A 39 -19.36 9.49 -5.60
C GLN A 39 -19.21 11.02 -5.60
N ASP A 40 -20.18 11.72 -5.03
CA ASP A 40 -20.24 13.18 -4.91
C ASP A 40 -19.38 13.74 -3.76
N ASN A 41 -19.40 15.06 -3.62
CA ASN A 41 -18.68 15.77 -2.55
C ASN A 41 -19.19 15.39 -1.15
N ALA A 42 -20.48 15.03 -1.02
CA ALA A 42 -21.03 14.59 0.26
C ALA A 42 -20.38 13.27 0.72
N GLY A 43 -20.17 12.32 -0.20
CA GLY A 43 -19.46 11.07 0.09
C GLY A 43 -17.98 11.27 0.42
N LEU A 44 -17.33 12.27 -0.18
CA LEU A 44 -15.95 12.64 0.16
C LEU A 44 -15.85 13.23 1.57
N GLU A 45 -16.72 14.19 1.90
CA GLU A 45 -16.72 14.82 3.23
C GLU A 45 -17.02 13.79 4.33
N ASP A 46 -17.94 12.88 4.05
CA ASP A 46 -18.27 11.76 4.93
C ASP A 46 -17.07 10.83 5.18
N ALA A 47 -16.30 10.50 4.14
CA ALA A 47 -15.09 9.69 4.25
C ALA A 47 -13.97 10.40 5.02
N HIS A 48 -13.85 11.73 4.91
CA HIS A 48 -12.92 12.52 5.71
C HIS A 48 -13.31 12.54 7.18
N LEU A 49 -14.59 12.84 7.48
CA LEU A 49 -15.03 13.11 8.84
C LEU A 49 -15.08 11.85 9.73
N ARG A 50 -15.51 10.70 9.18
CA ARG A 50 -15.83 9.54 10.03
C ARG A 50 -14.64 8.59 10.25
N PRO A 51 -14.03 8.00 9.20
CA PRO A 51 -12.94 7.04 9.38
C PRO A 51 -11.54 7.64 9.29
N GLN A 52 -11.28 8.58 8.38
CA GLN A 52 -9.90 9.07 8.17
C GLN A 52 -9.42 9.98 9.30
N ARG A 53 -10.27 10.90 9.78
CA ARG A 53 -9.92 11.81 10.89
C ARG A 53 -10.09 11.21 12.29
N ALA A 54 -10.81 10.10 12.42
CA ALA A 54 -10.99 9.42 13.70
C ALA A 54 -9.87 8.43 14.03
N ALA A 55 -9.01 8.08 13.06
CA ALA A 55 -7.91 7.17 13.28
C ALA A 55 -6.89 7.76 14.27
N VAL A 56 -6.65 7.05 15.36
CA VAL A 56 -5.65 7.44 16.37
C VAL A 56 -4.45 6.51 16.28
N ILE A 57 -3.27 7.08 16.05
CA ILE A 57 -2.01 6.34 16.07
C ILE A 57 -1.26 6.71 17.36
N ASN A 58 -1.23 5.77 18.30
CA ASN A 58 -0.44 5.91 19.53
C ASN A 58 0.89 5.16 19.36
N ALA A 59 1.94 5.87 18.94
CA ALA A 59 3.27 5.28 18.74
C ALA A 59 4.28 5.85 19.75
N LYS A 60 5.09 4.96 20.34
CA LYS A 60 6.25 5.31 21.18
C LYS A 60 7.48 4.52 20.71
N PRO A 61 7.98 4.77 19.49
CA PRO A 61 9.07 3.98 18.94
C PRO A 61 10.35 4.25 19.74
N ALA A 62 11.06 3.18 20.12
CA ALA A 62 12.37 3.31 20.77
C ALA A 62 13.43 3.88 19.80
N ILE A 63 13.26 3.63 18.51
CA ILE A 63 14.11 4.15 17.43
C ILE A 63 13.21 4.89 16.44
N PRO A 64 13.37 6.21 16.26
CA PRO A 64 12.62 6.96 15.26
C PRO A 64 12.87 6.45 13.85
N TYR A 65 11.83 6.39 13.01
CA TYR A 65 11.98 6.07 11.60
C TYR A 65 12.77 7.18 10.89
N ALA A 66 13.79 6.79 10.14
CA ALA A 66 14.49 7.66 9.21
C ALA A 66 14.15 7.22 7.78
N THR A 67 13.64 8.16 6.99
CA THR A 67 13.38 7.90 5.56
C THR A 67 14.67 7.48 4.89
N PRO A 68 14.70 6.35 4.16
CA PRO A 68 15.86 5.97 3.37
C PRO A 68 16.22 7.10 2.41
N GLU A 69 17.51 7.36 2.22
CA GLU A 69 17.94 8.25 1.14
C GLU A 69 17.42 7.67 -0.18
N ILE A 70 16.54 8.41 -0.85
CA ILE A 70 15.99 7.97 -2.12
C ILE A 70 17.14 8.01 -3.13
N VAL A 71 17.65 6.82 -3.46
CA VAL A 71 18.80 6.63 -4.36
C VAL A 71 18.48 7.00 -5.81
N ILE A 72 17.21 7.28 -6.13
CA ILE A 72 16.71 7.57 -7.48
C ILE A 72 16.11 8.98 -7.51
N PRO A 73 16.57 9.89 -8.39
CA PRO A 73 15.96 11.20 -8.56
C PRO A 73 14.46 11.10 -8.86
N LEU A 74 13.66 12.03 -8.31
CA LEU A 74 12.20 12.03 -8.47
C LEU A 74 11.77 11.98 -9.94
N GLU A 75 12.42 12.77 -10.80
CA GLU A 75 12.17 12.75 -12.25
C GLU A 75 12.34 11.35 -12.84
N LYS A 76 13.40 10.63 -12.44
CA LYS A 76 13.63 9.27 -12.89
C LYS A 76 12.59 8.29 -12.37
N MET A 77 12.12 8.49 -11.14
CA MET A 77 11.03 7.69 -10.58
C MET A 77 9.73 7.88 -11.37
N GLU A 78 9.40 9.11 -11.75
CA GLU A 78 8.20 9.43 -12.53
C GLU A 78 8.28 8.91 -13.98
N GLU A 79 9.47 8.93 -14.60
CA GLU A 79 9.69 8.27 -15.88
C GLU A 79 9.39 6.77 -15.80
N ILE A 80 9.95 6.08 -14.79
CA ILE A 80 9.73 4.64 -14.58
C ILE A 80 8.25 4.36 -14.33
N ARG A 81 7.60 5.15 -13.47
CA ARG A 81 6.16 5.05 -13.18
C ARG A 81 5.33 5.18 -14.45
N THR A 82 5.66 6.14 -15.32
CA THR A 82 4.93 6.39 -16.57
C THR A 82 5.02 5.19 -17.52
N VAL A 83 6.19 4.59 -17.66
CA VAL A 83 6.39 3.38 -18.49
C VAL A 83 5.56 2.21 -17.94
N LEU A 84 5.62 1.97 -16.63
CA LEU A 84 4.85 0.90 -16.00
C LEU A 84 3.33 1.08 -16.19
N ILE A 85 2.82 2.31 -16.08
CA ILE A 85 1.40 2.61 -16.36
C ILE A 85 1.06 2.36 -17.83
N TYR A 86 1.96 2.69 -18.75
CA TYR A 86 1.77 2.44 -20.18
C TYR A 86 1.68 0.93 -20.49
N ASP A 87 2.52 0.12 -19.86
CA ASP A 87 2.49 -1.34 -19.98
C ASP A 87 1.16 -1.94 -19.51
N ILE A 88 0.63 -1.44 -18.39
CA ILE A 88 -0.70 -1.83 -17.89
C ILE A 88 -1.78 -1.47 -18.92
N LYS A 89 -1.75 -0.25 -19.47
CA LYS A 89 -2.72 0.20 -20.49
C LYS A 89 -2.67 -0.62 -21.78
N ARG A 90 -1.51 -1.21 -22.11
CA ARG A 90 -1.34 -2.17 -23.21
C ARG A 90 -1.77 -3.60 -22.85
N GLY A 91 -2.24 -3.81 -21.62
CA GLY A 91 -2.68 -5.10 -21.13
C GLY A 91 -1.53 -6.07 -20.86
N LEU A 92 -0.32 -5.60 -20.56
CA LEU A 92 0.79 -6.47 -20.17
C LEU A 92 0.61 -7.06 -18.77
N LEU A 93 -0.21 -6.42 -17.93
CA LEU A 93 -0.68 -7.02 -16.69
C LEU A 93 -1.80 -8.03 -16.99
N LYS A 94 -1.49 -9.33 -16.89
CA LYS A 94 -2.43 -10.41 -17.21
C LYS A 94 -3.11 -11.03 -15.99
N ASN A 95 -2.51 -10.90 -14.82
CA ASN A 95 -2.98 -11.52 -13.59
C ASN A 95 -2.67 -10.59 -12.41
N THR A 96 -3.65 -10.41 -11.52
CA THR A 96 -3.56 -9.52 -10.37
C THR A 96 -3.44 -10.24 -9.02
N SER A 97 -3.63 -11.56 -8.98
CA SER A 97 -3.76 -12.32 -7.73
C SER A 97 -2.52 -12.32 -6.84
N ASN A 98 -1.34 -12.09 -7.41
CA ASN A 98 -0.05 -12.17 -6.70
C ASN A 98 0.72 -10.84 -6.69
N MET A 99 0.07 -9.70 -6.95
CA MET A 99 0.78 -8.42 -7.06
C MET A 99 1.17 -7.84 -5.70
N MET A 100 0.39 -8.11 -4.66
CA MET A 100 0.69 -7.73 -3.28
C MET A 100 0.62 -8.98 -2.40
N GLY A 101 1.58 -9.15 -1.50
CA GLY A 101 1.69 -10.35 -0.68
C GLY A 101 2.98 -10.38 0.13
N THR A 102 3.49 -11.58 0.33
CA THR A 102 4.71 -11.92 1.07
C THR A 102 5.90 -12.09 0.12
N PRO A 103 7.15 -12.20 0.63
CA PRO A 103 8.32 -12.45 -0.21
C PRO A 103 8.24 -13.69 -1.10
N THR A 104 7.45 -14.70 -0.72
CA THR A 104 7.41 -16.01 -1.41
C THR A 104 6.27 -16.16 -2.41
N ASN A 105 5.27 -15.27 -2.39
CA ASN A 105 4.09 -15.37 -3.25
C ASN A 105 3.81 -14.09 -4.07
N THR A 106 4.65 -13.06 -3.94
CA THR A 106 4.52 -11.83 -4.72
C THR A 106 5.20 -11.97 -6.08
N ASP A 107 4.48 -11.72 -7.17
CA ASP A 107 5.06 -11.50 -8.51
C ASP A 107 5.77 -10.13 -8.52
N PRO A 108 7.11 -10.08 -8.70
CA PRO A 108 7.85 -8.84 -8.66
C PRO A 108 7.39 -7.81 -9.70
N GLN A 109 7.07 -8.24 -10.93
CA GLN A 109 6.65 -7.31 -11.98
C GLN A 109 5.23 -6.80 -11.72
N GLY A 110 4.32 -7.70 -11.35
CA GLY A 110 2.99 -7.35 -10.86
C GLY A 110 3.04 -6.34 -9.72
N HIS A 111 3.92 -6.53 -8.74
CA HIS A 111 4.08 -5.58 -7.64
C HIS A 111 4.50 -4.17 -8.08
N LEU A 112 5.41 -4.07 -9.04
CA LEU A 112 5.80 -2.79 -9.64
C LEU A 112 4.62 -2.13 -10.34
N TYR A 113 3.82 -2.89 -11.09
CA TYR A 113 2.61 -2.40 -11.72
C TYR A 113 1.56 -1.91 -10.69
N ALA A 114 1.29 -2.68 -9.63
CA ALA A 114 0.36 -2.29 -8.57
C ALA A 114 0.80 -1.00 -7.87
N THR A 115 2.10 -0.89 -7.57
CA THR A 115 2.68 0.28 -6.92
C THR A 115 2.60 1.51 -7.84
N ALA A 116 2.95 1.35 -9.12
CA ALA A 116 2.84 2.41 -10.12
C ALA A 116 1.39 2.84 -10.36
N TYR A 117 0.41 1.94 -10.30
CA TYR A 117 -0.99 2.29 -10.47
C TYR A 117 -1.62 2.90 -9.19
N GLY A 118 -0.99 2.72 -8.02
CA GLY A 118 -1.47 3.24 -6.74
C GLY A 118 -2.40 2.30 -5.98
N TRP A 119 -2.31 0.99 -6.22
CA TRP A 119 -3.13 -0.02 -5.53
C TRP A 119 -2.78 -0.23 -4.04
N GLY A 120 -1.71 0.41 -3.55
CA GLY A 120 -1.55 0.70 -2.13
C GLY A 120 -1.38 -0.49 -1.20
N GLY A 121 -0.98 -1.67 -1.68
CA GLY A 121 -0.73 -2.83 -0.81
C GLY A 121 -1.89 -3.77 -0.60
N LEU A 122 -3.06 -3.49 -1.21
CA LEU A 122 -4.25 -4.31 -1.02
C LEU A 122 -4.36 -5.40 -2.08
N PRO A 123 -4.81 -6.62 -1.70
CA PRO A 123 -5.31 -7.60 -2.64
C PRO A 123 -6.45 -7.03 -3.48
N ILE A 124 -6.66 -7.56 -4.69
CA ILE A 124 -7.68 -7.03 -5.61
C ILE A 124 -9.10 -7.11 -5.04
N ASP A 125 -9.39 -8.16 -4.25
CA ASP A 125 -10.68 -8.33 -3.58
C ASP A 125 -11.02 -7.15 -2.64
N ASP A 126 -10.01 -6.36 -2.26
CA ASP A 126 -10.09 -5.21 -1.36
C ASP A 126 -9.74 -3.87 -2.06
N ALA A 127 -9.45 -3.90 -3.37
CA ALA A 127 -8.88 -2.76 -4.08
C ALA A 127 -9.92 -1.78 -4.67
N ASP A 128 -11.21 -2.17 -4.73
CA ASP A 128 -12.34 -1.42 -5.33
C ASP A 128 -13.40 -0.96 -4.31
#